data_AF-A0A2H0AMI7-F1
#
_entry.id   AF-A0A2H0AMI7-F1
#
_cell.length_a   1.000
_cell.length_b   1.000
_cell.length_c   1.000
_cell.angle_alpha   90.00
_cell.angle_beta   90.00
_cell.angle_gamma   90.00
#
_symmetry.space_group_name_H-M   'P 1'
#
loop_
_entity.id
_entity.type
_entity.pdbx_description
1 polymer ?
#
loop_
_entity_poly.entity_id
_entity_poly.type
_entity_poly.pdbx_seq_one_letter_code
_entity_poly.pdbx_strand_id
1 'polypeptide(L)'
;RLREELGRLGSAVVAFSGGVDSSLLLAVAREVLKGGVVAATAVSPIHKKEEVDRAKRIAEALGVAHVVFEGREMDIEAFTSNPPERCYYCKKMLFKELSSIAARHSMATVVHGANLDDLRDYRPGEAAAREAGAVAPLVEAGLTKADVRAISRQMGLDTWDLQPDACLATRIPYGNTVTVEKLAMIEEAEGLLKSLGFKQVRVRHHGDVARIETSKPDMRLILKDEVRLKAVSELRRIGFEHAAFDLEGYETGRMNRVLKNT
;
A
#
# COMPACT_ATOMS: atom_id res chain seq x y z
N ARG A 1 -25.01 4.42 -7.74
CA ARG A 1 -24.38 3.26 -7.08
C ARG A 1 -23.41 3.65 -5.97
N LEU A 2 -22.12 3.97 -6.20
CA LEU A 2 -21.19 4.28 -5.09
C LEU A 2 -21.69 5.37 -4.13
N ARG A 3 -22.22 6.48 -4.68
CA ARG A 3 -22.84 7.54 -3.87
C ARG A 3 -24.05 7.05 -3.06
N GLU A 4 -24.82 6.08 -3.57
CA GLU A 4 -25.97 5.52 -2.85
C GLU A 4 -25.52 4.62 -1.71
N GLU A 5 -24.52 3.76 -1.94
CA GLU A 5 -23.97 2.87 -0.90
C GLU A 5 -23.37 3.69 0.25
N LEU A 6 -22.56 4.72 -0.08
CA LEU A 6 -22.03 5.63 0.93
C LEU A 6 -23.14 6.42 1.63
N GLY A 7 -24.14 6.91 0.90
CA GLY A 7 -25.22 7.73 1.45
C GLY A 7 -26.04 7.05 2.55
N ARG A 8 -26.01 5.71 2.63
CA ARG A 8 -26.68 4.92 3.68
C ARG A 8 -25.90 4.84 4.99
N LEU A 9 -24.62 5.20 5.01
CA LEU A 9 -23.73 4.98 6.16
C LEU A 9 -23.77 6.11 7.20
N GLY A 10 -24.33 7.28 6.86
CA GLY A 10 -24.42 8.44 7.74
C GLY A 10 -23.10 9.20 7.90
N SER A 11 -22.10 8.57 8.52
CA SER A 11 -20.74 9.10 8.72
C SER A 11 -19.71 7.96 8.73
N ALA A 12 -18.45 8.24 8.38
CA ALA A 12 -17.44 7.18 8.27
C ALA A 12 -16.01 7.63 8.58
N VAL A 13 -15.21 6.70 9.10
CA VAL A 13 -13.75 6.74 9.03
C VAL A 13 -13.31 6.00 7.77
N VAL A 14 -12.54 6.64 6.91
CA VAL A 14 -11.92 6.02 5.72
C VAL A 14 -10.54 5.52 6.09
N ALA A 15 -10.30 4.21 5.96
CA ALA A 15 -8.98 3.61 5.99
C ALA A 15 -8.16 4.12 4.79
N PHE A 16 -7.30 5.11 5.04
CA PHE A 16 -6.79 5.98 3.99
C PHE A 16 -5.28 5.82 3.80
N SER A 17 -4.90 5.24 2.65
CA SER A 17 -3.50 5.01 2.27
C SER A 17 -2.93 6.06 1.31
N GLY A 18 -3.76 7.01 0.83
CA GLY A 18 -3.37 7.93 -0.24
C GLY A 18 -3.16 7.24 -1.60
N GLY A 19 -3.62 6.00 -1.77
CA GLY A 19 -3.62 5.30 -3.05
C GLY A 19 -4.85 5.65 -3.91
N VAL A 20 -4.90 5.15 -5.15
CA VAL A 20 -6.01 5.44 -6.09
C VAL A 20 -7.38 5.13 -5.48
N ASP A 21 -7.53 3.92 -4.91
CA ASP A 21 -8.84 3.43 -4.46
C ASP A 21 -9.32 4.16 -3.20
N SER A 22 -8.42 4.36 -2.23
CA SER A 22 -8.73 5.06 -0.99
C SER A 22 -8.92 6.56 -1.20
N SER A 23 -8.28 7.17 -2.22
CA SER A 23 -8.48 8.58 -2.57
C SER A 23 -9.81 8.82 -3.26
N LEU A 24 -10.22 7.95 -4.19
CA LEU A 24 -11.57 8.01 -4.76
C LEU A 24 -12.62 7.83 -3.68
N LEU A 25 -12.47 6.82 -2.82
CA LEU A 25 -13.40 6.54 -1.74
C LEU A 25 -13.54 7.75 -0.80
N LEU A 26 -12.42 8.38 -0.42
CA LEU A 26 -12.42 9.57 0.43
C LEU A 26 -13.12 10.75 -0.23
N ALA A 27 -12.84 11.02 -1.51
CA ALA A 27 -13.44 12.12 -2.25
C ALA A 27 -14.97 11.96 -2.36
N VAL A 28 -15.45 10.77 -2.73
CA VAL A 28 -16.89 10.51 -2.85
C VAL A 28 -17.56 10.48 -1.47
N ALA A 29 -16.91 9.94 -0.44
CA ALA A 29 -17.41 9.97 0.93
C ALA A 29 -17.58 11.41 1.42
N ARG A 30 -16.63 12.30 1.12
CA ARG A 30 -16.72 13.72 1.45
C ARG A 30 -17.90 14.41 0.77
N GLU A 31 -18.19 14.09 -0.50
CA GLU A 31 -19.33 14.65 -1.23
C GLU A 31 -20.69 14.22 -0.65
N VAL A 32 -20.78 13.00 -0.12
CA VAL A 32 -22.07 12.34 0.15
C VAL A 32 -22.42 12.23 1.64
N LEU A 33 -21.43 11.99 2.50
CA LEU A 33 -21.67 11.73 3.93
C LEU A 33 -21.94 13.03 4.70
N LYS A 34 -23.23 13.29 4.95
CA LYS A 34 -23.69 14.46 5.71
C LYS A 34 -23.25 14.45 7.17
N GLY A 35 -23.11 13.26 7.78
CA GLY A 35 -22.66 13.10 9.16
C GLY A 35 -21.14 13.28 9.33
N GLY A 36 -20.42 13.58 8.25
CA GLY A 36 -18.98 13.81 8.25
C GLY A 36 -18.16 12.59 7.83
N VAL A 37 -16.91 12.87 7.51
CA VAL A 37 -15.91 11.88 7.14
C VAL A 37 -14.60 12.23 7.80
N VAL A 38 -13.89 11.21 8.28
CA VAL A 38 -12.52 11.34 8.81
C VAL A 38 -11.63 10.41 8.01
N ALA A 39 -10.53 10.94 7.46
CA ALA A 39 -9.48 10.10 6.90
C ALA A 39 -8.58 9.59 8.03
N ALA A 40 -8.16 8.32 7.98
CA ALA A 40 -7.23 7.78 8.96
C ALA A 40 -6.09 7.01 8.27
N THR A 41 -4.85 7.40 8.55
CA THR A 41 -3.64 6.81 7.95
C THR A 41 -2.71 6.28 9.03
N ALA A 42 -2.40 4.98 8.96
CA ALA A 42 -1.35 4.37 9.78
C ALA A 42 0.03 4.73 9.21
N VAL A 43 0.97 5.07 10.09
CA VAL A 43 2.37 5.33 9.77
C VAL A 43 3.21 4.27 10.45
N SER A 44 4.04 3.59 9.68
CA SER A 44 4.95 2.57 10.20
C SER A 44 6.09 2.34 9.20
N PRO A 45 7.14 1.61 9.61
CA PRO A 45 8.25 1.26 8.72
C PRO A 45 7.87 0.45 7.48
N ILE A 46 6.65 -0.10 7.38
CA ILE A 46 6.25 -0.92 6.22
C ILE A 46 5.72 -0.07 5.06
N HIS A 47 5.47 1.20 5.30
CA HIS A 47 4.92 2.17 4.35
C HIS A 47 5.98 3.21 4.01
N LYS A 48 6.03 3.62 2.74
CA LYS A 48 7.00 4.63 2.33
C LYS A 48 6.56 6.00 2.83
N LYS A 49 7.54 6.84 3.17
CA LYS A 49 7.26 8.22 3.61
C LYS A 49 6.46 9.02 2.58
N GLU A 50 6.75 8.80 1.30
CA GLU A 50 6.03 9.45 0.19
C GLU A 50 4.53 9.15 0.17
N GLU A 51 4.11 7.99 0.68
CA GLU A 51 2.70 7.59 0.76
C GLU A 51 1.95 8.35 1.85
N VAL A 52 2.57 8.49 3.02
CA VAL A 52 2.02 9.25 4.15
C VAL A 52 1.89 10.72 3.79
N ASP A 53 2.93 11.30 3.18
CA ASP A 53 2.92 12.71 2.78
C ASP A 53 1.85 12.97 1.70
N ARG A 54 1.65 12.03 0.77
CA ARG A 54 0.59 12.11 -0.22
C ARG A 54 -0.80 12.02 0.40
N ALA A 55 -1.00 11.10 1.35
CA ALA A 55 -2.27 11.01 2.08
C ALA A 55 -2.60 12.34 2.77
N LYS A 56 -1.66 12.93 3.52
CA LYS A 56 -1.85 14.24 4.16
C LYS A 56 -2.29 15.32 3.18
N ARG A 57 -1.58 15.47 2.05
CA ARG A 57 -1.90 16.46 1.01
C ARG A 57 -3.30 16.27 0.43
N ILE A 58 -3.69 15.02 0.15
CA ILE A 58 -5.01 14.73 -0.43
C ILE A 58 -6.12 15.03 0.58
N ALA A 59 -5.96 14.63 1.85
CA ALA A 59 -6.95 14.91 2.87
C ALA A 59 -7.13 16.42 3.10
N GLU A 60 -6.03 17.18 3.12
CA GLU A 60 -6.03 18.64 3.19
C GLU A 60 -6.73 19.27 1.97
N ALA A 61 -6.38 18.85 0.76
CA ALA A 61 -6.98 19.36 -0.47
C ALA A 61 -8.50 19.09 -0.56
N LEU A 62 -8.97 17.98 0.02
CA LEU A 62 -10.40 17.64 0.11
C LEU A 62 -11.11 18.31 1.31
N GLY A 63 -10.38 19.02 2.17
CA GLY A 63 -10.91 19.63 3.38
C GLY A 63 -11.50 18.60 4.35
N VAL A 64 -10.86 17.43 4.47
CA VAL A 64 -11.27 16.33 5.35
C VAL A 64 -10.36 16.28 6.58
N ALA A 65 -10.94 16.11 7.76
CA ALA A 65 -10.17 15.86 8.98
C ALA A 65 -9.33 14.59 8.82
N HIS A 66 -8.03 14.68 9.11
CA HIS A 66 -7.09 13.59 8.92
C HIS A 66 -6.44 13.19 10.25
N VAL A 67 -6.63 11.93 10.63
CA VAL A 67 -5.96 11.30 11.77
C VAL A 67 -4.78 10.49 11.26
N VAL A 68 -3.58 10.89 11.64
CA VAL A 68 -2.36 10.13 11.41
C VAL A 68 -1.98 9.45 12.71
N PHE A 69 -1.81 8.13 12.70
CA PHE A 69 -1.50 7.34 13.89
C PHE A 69 -0.37 6.35 13.62
N GLU A 70 0.31 5.90 14.67
CA GLU A 70 1.40 4.95 14.57
C GLU A 70 0.87 3.52 14.44
N GLY A 71 1.32 2.80 13.41
CA GLY A 71 1.05 1.38 13.22
C GLY A 71 1.95 0.53 14.11
N ARG A 72 1.37 -0.52 14.71
CA ARG A 72 2.06 -1.42 15.67
C ARG A 72 2.27 -2.83 15.14
N GLU A 73 2.21 -3.02 13.83
CA GLU A 73 2.37 -4.35 13.22
C GLU A 73 3.77 -4.92 13.42
N MET A 74 4.79 -4.07 13.64
CA MET A 74 6.15 -4.50 13.95
C MET A 74 6.27 -5.11 15.36
N ASP A 75 5.29 -4.86 16.25
CA ASP A 75 5.22 -5.47 17.58
C ASP A 75 4.53 -6.84 17.54
N ILE A 76 4.00 -7.25 16.39
CA ILE A 76 3.25 -8.49 16.22
C ILE A 76 4.18 -9.56 15.65
N GLU A 77 4.53 -10.56 16.45
CA GLU A 77 5.36 -11.69 16.00
C GLU A 77 4.79 -12.39 14.76
N ALA A 78 3.46 -12.57 14.71
CA ALA A 78 2.76 -13.17 13.57
C ALA A 78 2.82 -12.29 12.28
N PHE A 79 3.28 -11.05 12.39
CA PHE A 79 3.63 -10.21 11.24
C PHE A 79 5.13 -10.28 10.94
N THR A 80 5.98 -10.10 11.95
CA THR A 80 7.45 -9.99 11.77
C THR A 80 8.10 -11.31 11.40
N SER A 81 7.56 -12.46 11.82
CA SER A 81 7.98 -13.80 11.33
C SER A 81 7.67 -14.03 9.84
N ASN A 82 6.91 -13.13 9.21
CA ASN A 82 6.61 -13.10 7.79
C ASN A 82 5.94 -14.37 7.22
N PRO A 83 4.91 -14.94 7.87
CA PRO A 83 4.17 -16.04 7.27
C PRO A 83 3.29 -15.54 6.10
N PRO A 84 2.76 -16.45 5.26
CA PRO A 84 1.77 -16.11 4.22
C PRO A 84 0.61 -15.25 4.74
N GLU A 85 0.20 -15.48 5.99
CA GLU A 85 -0.92 -14.85 6.67
C GLU A 85 -0.57 -13.49 7.32
N ARG A 86 0.67 -12.97 7.23
CA ARG A 86 1.07 -11.72 7.93
C ARG A 86 0.10 -10.57 7.71
N CYS A 87 -0.48 -10.49 6.49
CA CYS A 87 -1.40 -9.42 6.10
C CYS A 87 -2.73 -9.49 6.88
N TYR A 88 -3.16 -10.68 7.32
CA TYR A 88 -4.31 -10.83 8.22
C TYR A 88 -4.04 -10.15 9.56
N TYR A 89 -2.91 -10.46 10.20
CA TYR A 89 -2.56 -9.90 11.51
C TYR A 89 -2.33 -8.39 11.46
N CYS A 90 -1.64 -7.90 10.43
CA CYS A 90 -1.46 -6.47 10.18
C CYS A 90 -2.82 -5.75 10.02
N LYS A 91 -3.72 -6.27 9.15
CA LYS A 91 -5.04 -5.66 8.96
C LYS A 91 -5.92 -5.76 10.19
N LYS A 92 -5.85 -6.85 10.97
CA LYS A 92 -6.62 -7.03 12.20
C LYS A 92 -6.27 -5.96 13.23
N MET A 93 -4.98 -5.65 13.40
CA MET A 93 -4.52 -4.53 14.22
C MET A 93 -5.03 -3.21 13.65
N LEU A 94 -4.83 -2.97 12.35
CA LEU A 94 -5.25 -1.73 11.68
C LEU A 94 -6.75 -1.44 11.91
N PHE A 95 -7.62 -2.40 11.66
CA PHE A 95 -9.07 -2.19 11.81
C PHE A 95 -9.49 -2.02 13.27
N LYS A 96 -8.81 -2.64 14.23
CA LYS A 96 -9.04 -2.38 15.66
C LYS A 96 -8.76 -0.91 16.03
N GLU A 97 -7.65 -0.36 15.54
CA GLU A 97 -7.31 1.05 15.74
C GLU A 97 -8.30 1.98 15.04
N LEU A 98 -8.68 1.67 13.80
CA LEU A 98 -9.67 2.44 13.05
C LEU A 98 -11.04 2.46 13.73
N SER A 99 -11.50 1.35 14.31
CA SER A 99 -12.74 1.31 15.10
C SER A 99 -12.64 2.17 16.35
N SER A 100 -11.47 2.21 16.99
CA SER A 100 -11.21 3.09 18.14
C SER A 100 -11.20 4.57 17.74
N ILE A 101 -10.69 4.91 16.55
CA ILE A 101 -10.79 6.26 15.96
C ILE A 101 -12.25 6.60 15.64
N ALA A 102 -13.00 5.68 15.04
CA ALA A 102 -14.42 5.89 14.73
C ALA A 102 -15.23 6.23 15.99
N ALA A 103 -15.02 5.47 17.08
CA ALA A 103 -15.66 5.74 18.37
C ALA A 103 -15.30 7.15 18.92
N ARG A 104 -14.00 7.50 18.94
CA ARG A 104 -13.54 8.82 19.43
C ARG A 104 -14.08 10.00 18.63
N HIS A 105 -14.29 9.82 17.33
CA HIS A 105 -14.82 10.85 16.44
C HIS A 105 -16.34 10.76 16.23
N SER A 106 -17.04 9.86 16.95
CA SER A 106 -18.49 9.63 16.78
C SER A 106 -18.90 9.32 15.33
N MET A 107 -18.05 8.56 14.63
CA MET A 107 -18.32 8.08 13.26
C MET A 107 -19.02 6.73 13.30
N ALA A 108 -20.01 6.54 12.43
CA ALA A 108 -20.88 5.36 12.47
C ALA A 108 -20.19 4.08 11.99
N THR A 109 -19.26 4.17 11.04
CA THR A 109 -18.61 3.00 10.44
C THR A 109 -17.17 3.26 9.99
N VAL A 110 -16.44 2.17 9.71
CA VAL A 110 -15.13 2.19 9.08
C VAL A 110 -15.29 1.65 7.65
N VAL A 111 -14.77 2.38 6.66
CA VAL A 111 -14.78 1.97 5.25
C VAL A 111 -13.36 1.80 4.71
N HIS A 112 -13.16 0.87 3.78
CA HIS A 112 -11.86 0.66 3.11
C HIS A 112 -12.00 0.55 1.58
N GLY A 113 -10.91 0.88 0.89
CA GLY A 113 -10.86 0.95 -0.58
C GLY A 113 -10.62 -0.37 -1.30
N ALA A 114 -11.13 -1.51 -0.81
CA ALA A 114 -11.08 -2.73 -1.61
C ALA A 114 -12.01 -2.57 -2.83
N ASN A 115 -11.61 -3.09 -3.98
CA ASN A 115 -12.36 -3.05 -5.24
C ASN A 115 -12.65 -4.47 -5.76
N LEU A 116 -13.43 -4.58 -6.85
CA LEU A 116 -13.92 -5.88 -7.33
C LEU A 116 -12.79 -6.83 -7.81
N ASP A 117 -11.70 -6.30 -8.36
CA ASP A 117 -10.56 -7.12 -8.80
C ASP A 117 -9.82 -7.77 -7.63
N ASP A 118 -9.89 -7.15 -6.45
CA ASP A 118 -9.22 -7.63 -5.25
C ASP A 118 -9.81 -8.95 -4.73
N LEU A 119 -11.06 -9.27 -5.09
CA LEU A 119 -11.75 -10.50 -4.66
C LEU A 119 -11.18 -11.77 -5.30
N ARG A 120 -10.39 -11.64 -6.37
CA ARG A 120 -9.81 -12.78 -7.10
C ARG A 120 -8.40 -13.14 -6.62
N ASP A 121 -7.84 -12.36 -5.70
CA ASP A 121 -6.46 -12.49 -5.22
C ASP A 121 -6.42 -13.11 -3.82
N TYR A 122 -5.31 -13.77 -3.47
CA TYR A 122 -5.12 -14.28 -2.11
C TYR A 122 -4.87 -13.11 -1.15
N ARG A 123 -5.93 -12.70 -0.44
CA ARG A 123 -5.92 -11.53 0.46
C ARG A 123 -6.40 -11.90 1.85
N PRO A 124 -5.55 -12.49 2.69
CA PRO A 124 -5.92 -12.86 4.06
C PRO A 124 -6.31 -11.64 4.90
N GLY A 125 -5.84 -10.44 4.54
CA GLY A 125 -6.29 -9.19 5.18
C GLY A 125 -7.78 -8.86 4.98
N GLU A 126 -8.45 -9.40 3.95
CA GLU A 126 -9.88 -9.15 3.73
C GLU A 126 -10.75 -9.84 4.79
N ALA A 127 -10.31 -11.01 5.28
CA ALA A 127 -10.98 -11.67 6.39
C ALA A 127 -10.98 -10.79 7.66
N ALA A 128 -9.85 -10.15 7.98
CA ALA A 128 -9.74 -9.24 9.11
C ALA A 128 -10.64 -7.99 8.97
N ALA A 129 -10.81 -7.46 7.75
CA ALA A 129 -11.73 -6.35 7.50
C ALA A 129 -13.17 -6.74 7.81
N ARG A 130 -13.59 -7.91 7.32
CA ARG A 130 -14.93 -8.46 7.53
C ARG A 130 -15.21 -8.78 9.00
N GLU A 131 -14.26 -9.40 9.69
CA GLU A 131 -14.35 -9.67 11.13
C GLU A 131 -14.51 -8.39 11.96
N ALA A 132 -13.89 -7.29 11.53
CA ALA A 132 -14.01 -5.99 12.17
C ALA A 132 -15.29 -5.22 11.79
N GLY A 133 -16.12 -5.75 10.88
CA GLY A 133 -17.30 -5.07 10.36
C GLY A 133 -16.98 -3.87 9.45
N ALA A 134 -15.76 -3.79 8.90
CA ALA A 134 -15.40 -2.74 7.98
C ALA A 134 -16.10 -2.96 6.62
N VAL A 135 -16.59 -1.86 6.04
CA VAL A 135 -17.36 -1.89 4.79
C VAL A 135 -16.45 -1.60 3.60
N ALA A 136 -16.72 -2.23 2.45
CA ALA A 136 -15.99 -2.03 1.20
C ALA A 136 -16.89 -1.43 0.11
N PRO A 137 -17.21 -0.11 0.15
CA PRO A 137 -18.21 0.48 -0.74
C PRO A 137 -17.92 0.35 -2.23
N LEU A 138 -16.64 0.30 -2.63
CA LEU A 138 -16.28 0.12 -4.05
C LEU A 138 -16.63 -1.29 -4.53
N VAL A 139 -16.47 -2.32 -3.69
CA VAL A 139 -16.93 -3.69 -3.99
C VAL A 139 -18.45 -3.73 -4.09
N GLU A 140 -19.17 -3.14 -3.14
CA GLU A 140 -20.64 -3.11 -3.12
C GLU A 140 -21.22 -2.38 -4.35
N ALA A 141 -20.53 -1.32 -4.80
CA ALA A 141 -20.86 -0.61 -6.02
C ALA A 141 -20.47 -1.38 -7.31
N GLY A 142 -19.74 -2.49 -7.20
CA GLY A 142 -19.27 -3.31 -8.31
C GLY A 142 -18.16 -2.66 -9.14
N LEU A 143 -17.35 -1.78 -8.53
CA LEU A 143 -16.29 -1.05 -9.23
C LEU A 143 -15.02 -1.88 -9.34
N THR A 144 -14.53 -2.01 -10.58
CA THR A 144 -13.20 -2.54 -10.89
C THR A 144 -12.13 -1.45 -10.72
N LYS A 145 -10.87 -1.85 -10.76
CA LYS A 145 -9.71 -0.93 -10.77
C LYS A 145 -9.75 0.02 -11.96
N ALA A 146 -10.23 -0.45 -13.12
CA ALA A 146 -10.38 0.38 -14.31
C ALA A 146 -11.44 1.47 -14.08
N ASP A 147 -12.57 1.11 -13.48
CA ASP A 147 -13.63 2.07 -13.14
C ASP A 147 -13.13 3.11 -12.14
N VAL A 148 -12.42 2.67 -11.09
CA VAL A 148 -11.84 3.56 -10.09
C VAL A 148 -10.92 4.59 -10.73
N ARG A 149 -10.03 4.18 -11.65
CA ARG A 149 -9.14 5.12 -12.36
C ARG A 149 -9.91 6.07 -13.27
N ALA A 150 -10.91 5.58 -14.00
CA ALA A 150 -11.73 6.40 -14.88
C ALA A 150 -12.50 7.48 -14.10
N ILE A 151 -13.15 7.10 -13.00
CA ILE A 151 -13.88 8.03 -12.13
C ILE A 151 -12.92 9.01 -11.46
N SER A 152 -11.78 8.54 -10.94
CA SER A 152 -10.76 9.40 -10.33
C SER A 152 -10.28 10.47 -11.31
N ARG A 153 -10.05 10.11 -12.58
CA ARG A 153 -9.65 11.04 -13.63
C ARG A 153 -10.75 12.05 -13.94
N GLN A 154 -12.02 11.62 -14.01
CA GLN A 154 -13.17 12.52 -14.21
C GLN A 154 -13.34 13.51 -13.06
N MET A 155 -13.03 13.10 -11.82
CA MET A 155 -13.06 13.94 -10.64
C MET A 155 -11.81 14.82 -10.47
N GLY A 156 -10.83 14.71 -11.39
CA GLY A 156 -9.59 15.49 -11.32
C GLY A 156 -8.62 15.06 -10.21
N LEU A 157 -8.77 13.85 -9.66
CA LEU A 157 -7.86 13.33 -8.64
C LEU A 157 -6.51 12.96 -9.28
N ASP A 158 -5.44 13.61 -8.86
CA ASP A 158 -4.05 13.40 -9.34
C ASP A 158 -3.57 11.93 -9.20
N THR A 159 -4.13 11.20 -8.24
CA THR A 159 -3.85 9.78 -8.01
C THR A 159 -4.37 8.83 -9.10
N TRP A 160 -5.15 9.28 -10.09
CA TRP A 160 -5.80 8.41 -11.07
C TRP A 160 -4.84 7.49 -11.86
N ASP A 161 -3.59 7.94 -12.11
CA ASP A 161 -2.55 7.17 -12.79
C ASP A 161 -1.48 6.59 -11.85
N LEU A 162 -1.68 6.73 -10.53
CA LEU A 162 -0.72 6.22 -9.56
C LEU A 162 -0.60 4.70 -9.67
N GLN A 163 0.64 4.21 -9.68
CA GLN A 163 0.91 2.78 -9.71
C GLN A 163 0.62 2.16 -8.33
N PRO A 164 -0.01 0.97 -8.26
CA PRO A 164 -0.21 0.30 -6.99
C PRO A 164 1.14 -0.02 -6.35
N ASP A 165 1.34 0.46 -5.12
CA ASP A 165 2.48 0.06 -4.32
C ASP A 165 2.01 -0.82 -3.16
N ALA A 166 2.73 -1.91 -2.96
CA ALA A 166 2.47 -2.83 -1.87
C ALA A 166 3.43 -2.52 -0.72
N CYS A 167 3.06 -2.89 0.52
CA CYS A 167 3.93 -2.67 1.68
C CYS A 167 5.36 -3.20 1.45
N LEU A 168 6.34 -2.53 2.03
CA LEU A 168 7.76 -2.86 1.90
C LEU A 168 8.06 -4.29 2.37
N ALA A 169 7.31 -4.83 3.34
CA ALA A 169 7.43 -6.22 3.77
C ALA A 169 7.24 -7.24 2.63
N THR A 170 6.56 -6.90 1.53
CA THR A 170 6.47 -7.76 0.35
C THR A 170 7.82 -8.00 -0.33
N ARG A 171 8.81 -7.13 -0.11
CA ARG A 171 10.16 -7.28 -0.66
C ARG A 171 11.02 -8.28 0.12
N ILE A 172 10.53 -8.76 1.26
CA ILE A 172 11.18 -9.77 2.09
C ILE A 172 10.49 -11.13 1.83
N PRO A 173 11.23 -12.18 1.44
CA PRO A 173 10.65 -13.50 1.20
C PRO A 173 9.91 -14.07 2.41
N TYR A 174 8.83 -14.81 2.18
CA TYR A 174 8.09 -15.47 3.26
C TYR A 174 9.02 -16.32 4.14
N GLY A 175 8.71 -16.37 5.44
CA GLY A 175 9.51 -17.03 6.47
C GLY A 175 10.79 -16.29 6.86
N ASN A 176 11.18 -15.22 6.16
CA ASN A 176 12.31 -14.38 6.56
C ASN A 176 11.81 -13.22 7.42
N THR A 177 12.42 -13.04 8.59
CA THR A 177 12.03 -12.00 9.55
C THR A 177 12.05 -10.61 8.92
N VAL A 178 10.93 -9.89 9.07
CA VAL A 178 10.79 -8.47 8.75
C VAL A 178 11.36 -7.66 9.92
N THR A 179 12.34 -6.81 9.64
CA THR A 179 12.94 -5.89 10.63
C THR A 179 12.92 -4.47 10.10
N VAL A 180 13.00 -3.49 11.00
CA VAL A 180 12.99 -2.07 10.64
C VAL A 180 14.19 -1.72 9.75
N GLU A 181 15.35 -2.32 10.02
CA GLU A 181 16.58 -2.13 9.27
C GLU A 181 16.42 -2.59 7.83
N LYS A 182 15.88 -3.80 7.61
CA LYS A 182 15.63 -4.32 6.25
C LYS A 182 14.66 -3.43 5.48
N LEU A 183 13.59 -2.98 6.13
CA LEU A 183 12.58 -2.11 5.51
C LEU A 183 13.19 -0.76 5.11
N ALA A 184 14.01 -0.17 5.97
CA ALA A 184 14.72 1.08 5.69
C ALA A 184 15.71 0.92 4.51
N MET A 185 16.50 -0.18 4.50
CA MET A 185 17.39 -0.49 3.37
C MET A 185 16.62 -0.63 2.06
N ILE A 186 15.47 -1.30 2.07
CA ILE A 186 14.62 -1.46 0.88
C ILE A 186 14.07 -0.11 0.42
N GLU A 187 13.54 0.72 1.32
CA GLU A 187 13.01 2.04 0.96
C GLU A 187 14.08 2.94 0.37
N GLU A 188 15.26 3.00 1.00
CA GLU A 188 16.40 3.79 0.52
C GLU A 188 16.87 3.29 -0.86
N ALA A 189 16.96 1.97 -1.05
CA ALA A 189 17.38 1.37 -2.31
C ALA A 189 16.36 1.62 -3.45
N GLU A 190 15.06 1.48 -3.18
CA GLU A 190 14.02 1.81 -4.17
C GLU A 190 14.00 3.31 -4.50
N GLY A 191 14.19 4.18 -3.50
CA GLY A 191 14.29 5.64 -3.68
C GLY A 191 15.52 6.04 -4.53
N LEU A 192 16.67 5.44 -4.24
CA LEU A 192 17.89 5.60 -5.03
C LEU A 192 17.64 5.21 -6.50
N LEU A 193 17.11 4.01 -6.76
CA LEU A 193 16.89 3.55 -8.13
C LEU A 193 15.88 4.45 -8.86
N LYS A 194 14.82 4.91 -8.17
CA LYS A 194 13.92 5.93 -8.74
C LYS A 194 14.67 7.21 -9.14
N SER A 195 15.61 7.69 -8.33
CA SER A 195 16.43 8.87 -8.65
C SER A 195 17.36 8.67 -9.86
N LEU A 196 17.67 7.41 -10.21
CA LEU A 196 18.43 7.03 -11.41
C LEU A 196 17.55 6.85 -12.65
N GLY A 197 16.24 7.13 -12.54
CA GLY A 197 15.29 7.13 -13.66
C GLY A 197 14.45 5.86 -13.79
N PHE A 198 14.58 4.89 -12.88
CA PHE A 198 13.70 3.72 -12.87
C PHE A 198 12.29 4.15 -12.46
N LYS A 199 11.29 3.92 -13.30
CA LYS A 199 9.91 4.34 -13.03
C LYS A 199 9.20 3.33 -12.13
N GLN A 200 9.43 2.04 -12.39
CA GLN A 200 8.89 0.95 -11.62
C GLN A 200 10.03 0.08 -11.13
N VAL A 201 10.22 0.01 -9.82
CA VAL A 201 11.31 -0.76 -9.22
C VAL A 201 10.85 -1.39 -7.92
N ARG A 202 11.32 -2.62 -7.68
CA ARG A 202 11.28 -3.27 -6.38
C ARG A 202 12.66 -3.81 -6.04
N VAL A 203 13.10 -3.60 -4.81
CA VAL A 203 14.35 -4.19 -4.31
C VAL A 203 14.00 -5.28 -3.33
N ARG A 204 14.13 -6.54 -3.77
CA ARG A 204 13.90 -7.71 -2.91
C ARG A 204 15.14 -7.95 -2.05
N HIS A 205 14.93 -8.15 -0.76
CA HIS A 205 15.99 -8.37 0.21
C HIS A 205 16.23 -9.87 0.38
N HIS A 206 17.36 -10.38 -0.11
CA HIS A 206 17.75 -11.79 -0.03
C HIS A 206 19.11 -11.93 0.67
N GLY A 207 19.11 -11.93 2.01
CA GLY A 207 20.36 -11.83 2.78
C GLY A 207 21.15 -10.60 2.34
N ASP A 208 22.37 -10.78 1.89
CA ASP A 208 23.27 -9.70 1.47
C ASP A 208 23.05 -9.24 0.01
N VAL A 209 22.01 -9.76 -0.65
CA VAL A 209 21.69 -9.46 -2.05
C VAL A 209 20.48 -8.53 -2.17
N ALA A 210 20.69 -7.38 -2.82
CA ALA A 210 19.62 -6.56 -3.39
C ALA A 210 19.22 -7.10 -4.75
N ARG A 211 18.10 -7.84 -4.82
CA ARG A 211 17.56 -8.36 -6.08
C ARG A 211 16.53 -7.40 -6.67
N ILE A 212 16.88 -6.75 -7.76
CA ILE A 212 16.16 -5.65 -8.40
C ILE A 212 15.18 -6.21 -9.43
N GLU A 213 13.90 -5.92 -9.24
CA GLU A 213 12.83 -6.14 -10.21
C GLU A 213 12.43 -4.80 -10.81
N THR A 214 12.37 -4.70 -12.14
CA THR A 214 11.95 -3.47 -12.82
C THR A 214 11.15 -3.75 -14.08
N SER A 215 10.52 -2.73 -14.65
CA SER A 215 9.82 -2.88 -15.93
C SER A 215 10.80 -3.26 -17.06
N LYS A 216 10.34 -4.03 -18.05
CA LYS A 216 11.18 -4.43 -19.19
C LYS A 216 11.85 -3.23 -19.90
N PRO A 217 11.16 -2.08 -20.11
CA PRO A 217 11.81 -0.89 -20.66
C PRO A 217 12.92 -0.33 -19.75
N ASP A 218 12.69 -0.29 -18.44
CA ASP A 218 13.62 0.28 -17.46
C ASP A 218 14.88 -0.59 -17.28
N MET A 219 14.82 -1.90 -17.58
CA MET A 219 16.01 -2.77 -17.54
C MET A 219 17.18 -2.24 -18.38
N ARG A 220 16.89 -1.49 -19.46
CA ARG A 220 17.95 -0.90 -20.32
C ARG A 220 18.77 0.16 -19.59
N LEU A 221 18.25 0.77 -18.52
CA LEU A 221 18.97 1.80 -17.76
C LEU A 221 20.27 1.25 -17.16
N ILE A 222 20.30 -0.02 -16.72
CA ILE A 222 21.49 -0.61 -16.12
C ILE A 222 22.61 -0.89 -17.12
N LEU A 223 22.33 -0.86 -18.42
CA LEU A 223 23.35 -0.99 -19.45
C LEU A 223 24.25 0.25 -19.53
N LYS A 224 23.79 1.39 -19.00
CA LYS A 224 24.59 2.62 -18.90
C LYS A 224 25.56 2.49 -17.73
N ASP A 225 26.86 2.64 -18.00
CA ASP A 225 27.92 2.49 -16.99
C ASP A 225 27.73 3.45 -15.80
N GLU A 226 27.34 4.70 -16.05
CA GLU A 226 27.08 5.71 -15.01
C GLU A 226 25.99 5.25 -14.02
N VAL A 227 24.91 4.65 -14.53
CA VAL A 227 23.78 4.16 -13.72
C VAL A 227 24.21 2.92 -12.96
N ARG A 228 24.87 1.97 -13.65
CA ARG A 228 25.31 0.70 -13.06
C ARG A 228 26.31 0.91 -11.93
N LEU A 229 27.35 1.71 -12.16
CA LEU A 229 28.38 1.97 -11.16
C LEU A 229 27.82 2.71 -9.95
N LYS A 230 26.96 3.72 -10.18
CA LYS A 230 26.31 4.45 -9.09
C LYS A 230 25.35 3.56 -8.30
N ALA A 231 24.53 2.75 -8.96
CA ALA A 231 23.64 1.81 -8.28
C ALA A 231 24.42 0.81 -7.41
N VAL A 232 25.49 0.20 -7.93
CA VAL A 232 26.32 -0.75 -7.16
C VAL A 232 26.98 -0.08 -5.96
N SER A 233 27.57 1.10 -6.15
CA SER A 233 28.25 1.84 -5.07
C SER A 233 27.28 2.21 -3.95
N GLU A 234 26.13 2.76 -4.30
CA GLU A 234 25.14 3.21 -3.31
C GLU A 234 24.42 2.05 -2.64
N LEU A 235 24.09 0.96 -3.34
CA LEU A 235 23.51 -0.24 -2.72
C LEU A 235 24.48 -0.87 -1.70
N ARG A 236 25.78 -0.83 -1.96
CA ARG A 236 26.81 -1.23 -0.98
C ARG A 236 26.84 -0.32 0.23
N ARG A 237 26.73 1.00 0.03
CA ARG A 237 26.65 1.97 1.13
C ARG A 237 25.39 1.74 2.00
N ILE A 238 24.27 1.37 1.38
CA ILE A 238 23.01 1.05 2.07
C ILE A 238 23.14 -0.23 2.92
N GLY A 239 24.01 -1.16 2.53
CA GLY A 239 24.33 -2.36 3.30
C GLY A 239 24.20 -3.69 2.55
N PHE A 240 24.01 -3.67 1.23
CA PHE A 240 24.01 -4.89 0.41
C PHE A 240 25.41 -5.22 -0.11
N GLU A 241 25.88 -6.46 0.04
CA GLU A 241 27.17 -6.88 -0.56
C GLU A 241 27.07 -7.03 -2.08
N HIS A 242 25.91 -7.49 -2.55
CA HIS A 242 25.66 -7.82 -3.95
C HIS A 242 24.39 -7.14 -4.48
N ALA A 243 24.44 -6.73 -5.74
CA ALA A 243 23.27 -6.29 -6.50
C ALA A 243 23.03 -7.25 -7.65
N ALA A 244 21.78 -7.70 -7.80
CA ALA A 244 21.37 -8.62 -8.86
C ALA A 244 20.12 -8.09 -9.56
N PHE A 245 19.94 -8.40 -10.84
CA PHE A 245 18.71 -8.11 -11.57
C PHE A 245 17.90 -9.39 -11.77
N ASP A 246 16.60 -9.31 -11.49
CA ASP A 246 15.65 -10.34 -11.86
C ASP A 246 15.42 -10.29 -13.37
N LEU A 247 15.77 -11.37 -14.07
CA LEU A 247 15.69 -11.46 -15.53
C LEU A 247 14.24 -11.51 -16.05
N GLU A 248 13.28 -11.93 -15.22
CA GLU A 248 11.86 -11.83 -15.56
C GLU A 248 11.33 -10.39 -15.35
N GLY A 249 12.09 -9.51 -14.67
CA GLY A 249 11.70 -8.11 -14.44
C GLY A 249 10.75 -7.93 -13.25
N TYR A 250 9.72 -7.10 -13.39
CA TYR A 250 8.63 -6.93 -12.41
C TYR A 250 7.32 -7.57 -12.91
N GLU A 251 6.66 -8.38 -12.06
CA GLU A 251 5.28 -8.84 -12.27
C GLU A 251 4.52 -8.87 -10.95
N THR A 252 3.22 -8.56 -11.01
CA THR A 252 2.31 -8.60 -9.86
C THR A 252 2.10 -10.04 -9.37
N GLY A 253 2.04 -10.24 -8.05
CA GLY A 253 1.72 -11.53 -7.45
C GLY A 253 2.85 -12.58 -7.45
N ARG A 254 4.06 -12.25 -7.94
CA ARG A 254 5.18 -13.22 -7.99
C ARG A 254 5.51 -13.90 -6.67
N MET A 255 5.42 -13.15 -5.57
CA MET A 255 5.68 -13.70 -4.22
C MET A 255 4.76 -14.85 -3.86
N ASN A 256 3.59 -14.97 -4.51
CA ASN A 256 2.62 -16.03 -4.22
C ASN A 256 2.91 -17.32 -5.03
N ARG A 257 3.90 -17.34 -5.93
CA ARG A 257 4.25 -18.57 -6.68
C ARG A 257 4.66 -19.70 -5.74
N VAL A 258 5.35 -19.39 -4.64
CA VAL A 258 5.77 -20.39 -3.64
C VAL A 258 4.56 -21.00 -2.89
N LEU A 259 3.46 -20.25 -2.79
CA LEU A 259 2.23 -20.71 -2.12
C LEU A 259 1.39 -21.65 -2.99
N LYS A 260 1.57 -21.61 -4.32
CA LYS A 260 0.86 -22.51 -5.25
C LYS A 260 1.47 -23.91 -5.33
N ASN A 261 2.68 -24.07 -4.80
CA ASN A 261 3.43 -25.33 -4.78
C ASN A 261 3.43 -26.01 -3.41
N THR A 262 2.59 -25.55 -2.48
CA THR A 262 2.35 -26.16 -1.17
C THR A 262 0.93 -26.70 -1.14
#